data_AF-A0A4Q9DVX2-F1
#
_entry.id   AF-A0A4Q9DVX2-F1
#
_cell.length_a   1.000
_cell.length_b   1.000
_cell.length_c   1.000
_cell.angle_alpha   90.00
_cell.angle_beta   90.00
_cell.angle_gamma   90.00
#
_symmetry.space_group_name_H-M   'P 1'
#
loop_
_entity.id
_entity.type
_entity.pdbx_description
1 polymer ?
#
loop_
_entity_poly.entity_id
_entity_poly.type
_entity_poly.pdbx_seq_one_letter_code
_entity_poly.pdbx_strand_id
1 'polypeptide(L)'
;MNPALDQSSESVQLQMNYLLKWLEQTYNEEADQPMVKNFMSYTKGFWKGLFTCYDHPHVPRTNNDHERFFRKTKTRHRRMTGLRSWNECIIRSGEFVVFVDDALRQNDLLRRLQSVSYEAFREERSRWSNRLEETTKRRRFRRDPQKYLQETESKYCALIGQS
;
A
#
# COMPACT_ATOMS: atom_id res chain seq x y z
N MET A 1 0.97 18.55 -15.72
CA MET A 1 -0.10 19.54 -15.54
C MET A 1 -0.73 19.33 -14.17
N ASN A 2 -0.96 20.40 -13.41
CA ASN A 2 -1.80 20.30 -12.21
C ASN A 2 -3.27 20.33 -12.67
N PRO A 3 -4.17 19.49 -12.11
CA PRO A 3 -5.59 19.60 -12.35
C PRO A 3 -6.09 21.01 -12.02
N ALA A 4 -7.02 21.53 -12.82
CA ALA A 4 -7.66 22.81 -12.53
C ALA A 4 -8.39 22.73 -11.16
N LEU A 5 -8.48 23.86 -10.45
CA LEU A 5 -9.00 23.91 -9.07
C LEU A 5 -10.46 23.45 -8.95
N ASP A 6 -11.20 23.42 -10.06
CA ASP A 6 -12.63 23.13 -10.17
C ASP A 6 -12.97 21.66 -10.48
N GLN A 7 -11.98 20.80 -10.76
CA GLN A 7 -12.25 19.40 -11.06
C GLN A 7 -12.74 18.64 -9.81
N SER A 8 -13.96 18.11 -9.85
CA SER A 8 -14.47 17.14 -8.87
C SER A 8 -14.29 15.70 -9.37
N SER A 9 -14.41 14.72 -8.48
CA SER A 9 -14.38 13.32 -8.92
C SER A 9 -15.46 13.02 -9.96
N GLU A 10 -16.63 13.66 -9.85
CA GLU A 10 -17.73 13.52 -10.79
C GLU A 10 -17.37 14.05 -12.18
N SER A 11 -16.81 15.28 -12.25
CA SER A 11 -16.39 15.87 -13.52
C SER A 11 -15.33 15.03 -14.24
N VAL A 12 -14.39 14.46 -13.49
CA VAL A 12 -13.29 13.67 -14.06
C VAL A 12 -13.74 12.25 -14.41
N GLN A 13 -14.67 11.67 -13.64
CA GLN A 13 -15.34 10.42 -14.02
C GLN A 13 -16.08 10.57 -15.34
N LEU A 14 -16.80 11.67 -15.53
CA LEU A 14 -17.50 11.96 -16.78
C LEU A 14 -16.50 12.06 -17.94
N GLN A 15 -15.42 12.82 -17.78
CA GLN A 15 -14.35 12.95 -18.78
C GLN A 15 -13.70 11.60 -19.10
N MET A 16 -13.40 10.79 -18.09
CA MET A 16 -12.82 9.45 -18.27
C MET A 16 -13.78 8.54 -19.04
N ASN A 17 -15.09 8.58 -18.75
CA ASN A 17 -16.07 7.81 -19.51
C ASN A 17 -16.12 8.20 -20.99
N TYR A 18 -16.01 9.50 -21.30
CA TYR A 18 -15.89 9.94 -22.69
C TYR A 18 -14.60 9.45 -23.34
N LEU A 19 -13.48 9.51 -22.63
CA LEU A 19 -12.20 8.99 -23.11
C LEU A 19 -12.27 7.49 -23.40
N LEU A 20 -12.88 6.69 -22.51
CA LEU A 20 -13.04 5.26 -22.69
C LEU A 20 -13.88 4.94 -23.93
N LYS A 21 -15.01 5.64 -24.12
CA LYS A 21 -15.85 5.50 -25.32
C LYS A 21 -15.11 5.89 -26.59
N TRP A 22 -14.39 7.01 -26.55
CA TRP A 22 -13.59 7.47 -27.68
C TRP A 22 -12.49 6.46 -28.03
N LEU A 23 -11.82 5.88 -27.03
CA LEU A 23 -10.77 4.89 -27.20
C LEU A 23 -11.32 3.61 -27.86
N GLU A 24 -12.46 3.09 -27.39
CA GLU A 24 -13.13 1.92 -28.00
C GLU A 24 -13.56 2.18 -29.46
N GLN A 25 -13.99 3.40 -29.77
CA GLN A 25 -14.43 3.77 -31.13
C GLN A 25 -13.26 4.00 -32.09
N THR A 26 -12.18 4.59 -31.60
CA THR A 26 -11.01 4.99 -32.41
C THR A 26 -10.10 3.79 -32.70
N TYR A 27 -9.91 2.91 -31.72
CA TYR A 27 -9.03 1.75 -31.82
C TYR A 27 -9.86 0.48 -31.95
N ASN A 28 -10.39 0.25 -33.15
CA ASN A 28 -11.33 -0.84 -33.44
C ASN A 28 -10.73 -1.95 -34.33
N GLU A 29 -9.46 -1.82 -34.73
CA GLU A 29 -8.77 -2.84 -35.50
C GLU A 29 -8.43 -4.07 -34.64
N GLU A 30 -8.30 -5.24 -35.27
CA GLU A 30 -8.01 -6.50 -34.55
C GLU A 30 -6.66 -6.42 -33.80
N ALA A 31 -5.68 -5.70 -34.37
CA ALA A 31 -4.37 -5.48 -33.76
C ALA A 31 -4.44 -4.65 -32.46
N ASP A 32 -5.46 -3.79 -32.31
CA ASP A 32 -5.61 -2.90 -31.15
C ASP A 32 -6.29 -3.58 -29.95
N GLN A 33 -7.04 -4.66 -30.21
CA GLN A 33 -7.86 -5.34 -29.19
C GLN A 33 -7.12 -5.67 -27.89
N PRO A 34 -5.86 -6.16 -27.91
CA PRO A 34 -5.12 -6.42 -26.67
C PRO A 34 -4.88 -5.15 -25.84
N MET A 35 -4.56 -4.03 -26.49
CA MET A 35 -4.30 -2.74 -25.83
C MET A 35 -5.58 -2.17 -25.23
N VAL A 36 -6.67 -2.12 -26.01
CA VAL A 36 -7.98 -1.64 -25.56
C VAL A 36 -8.48 -2.46 -24.38
N LYS A 37 -8.43 -3.80 -24.48
CA LYS A 37 -8.85 -4.70 -23.41
C LYS A 37 -8.05 -4.49 -22.13
N ASN A 38 -6.73 -4.34 -22.23
CA ASN A 38 -5.88 -4.09 -21.07
C ASN A 38 -6.21 -2.74 -20.42
N PHE A 39 -6.35 -1.68 -21.22
CA PHE A 39 -6.68 -0.35 -20.71
C PHE A 39 -8.03 -0.33 -19.99
N MET A 40 -9.06 -0.95 -20.58
CA MET A 40 -10.38 -1.08 -19.99
C MET A 40 -10.35 -1.89 -18.68
N SER A 41 -9.60 -2.99 -18.67
CA SER A 41 -9.46 -3.85 -17.49
C SER A 41 -8.81 -3.12 -16.31
N TYR A 42 -7.67 -2.46 -16.54
CA TYR A 42 -6.99 -1.69 -15.49
C TYR A 42 -7.85 -0.52 -15.01
N THR A 43 -8.44 0.23 -15.93
CA THR A 43 -9.29 1.37 -15.58
C THR A 43 -10.49 0.93 -14.73
N LYS A 44 -11.16 -0.16 -15.09
CA LYS A 44 -12.27 -0.74 -14.30
C LYS A 44 -11.80 -1.27 -12.94
N GLY A 45 -10.67 -1.97 -12.90
CA GLY A 45 -10.11 -2.54 -11.67
C GLY A 45 -9.74 -1.47 -10.64
N PHE A 46 -9.23 -0.32 -11.08
CA PHE A 46 -8.88 0.80 -10.22
C PHE A 46 -9.98 1.86 -10.07
N TRP A 47 -11.09 1.73 -10.79
CA TRP A 47 -12.16 2.73 -10.85
C TRP A 47 -12.59 3.18 -9.46
N LYS A 48 -12.79 2.21 -8.57
CA LYS A 48 -13.02 2.44 -7.14
C LYS A 48 -11.72 2.94 -6.50
N GLY A 49 -11.60 4.26 -6.42
CA GLY A 49 -10.49 4.94 -5.75
C GLY A 49 -9.71 5.90 -6.65
N LEU A 50 -9.78 5.73 -7.98
CA LEU A 50 -9.02 6.50 -8.96
C LEU A 50 -9.23 8.02 -8.84
N PHE A 51 -10.44 8.45 -8.47
CA PHE A 51 -10.84 9.85 -8.44
C PHE A 51 -10.92 10.46 -7.04
N THR A 52 -10.58 9.68 -5.99
CA THR A 52 -10.69 10.13 -4.59
C THR A 52 -9.86 11.38 -4.30
N CYS A 53 -8.75 11.55 -5.02
CA CYS A 53 -7.86 12.71 -4.89
C CYS A 53 -8.50 14.05 -5.27
N TYR A 54 -9.63 14.03 -6.00
CA TYR A 54 -10.33 15.26 -6.37
C TYR A 54 -11.23 15.79 -5.25
N ASP A 55 -11.81 14.91 -4.44
CA ASP A 55 -12.80 15.31 -3.43
C ASP A 55 -12.26 15.26 -2.00
N HIS A 56 -11.24 14.43 -1.73
CA HIS A 56 -10.76 14.20 -0.38
C HIS A 56 -9.59 15.13 -0.01
N PRO A 57 -9.75 16.06 0.95
CA PRO A 57 -8.75 17.10 1.25
C PRO A 57 -7.41 16.55 1.76
N HIS A 58 -7.41 15.36 2.36
CA HIS A 58 -6.20 14.71 2.87
C HIS A 58 -5.47 13.84 1.83
N VAL A 59 -6.04 13.65 0.64
CA VAL A 59 -5.37 12.92 -0.43
C VAL A 59 -4.69 13.95 -1.34
N PRO A 60 -3.40 13.78 -1.68
CA PRO A 60 -2.74 14.75 -2.55
C PRO A 60 -3.46 14.81 -3.90
N ARG A 61 -3.79 16.02 -4.38
CA ARG A 61 -4.62 16.20 -5.57
C ARG A 61 -3.83 16.08 -6.87
N THR A 62 -2.53 16.41 -6.84
CA THR A 62 -1.68 16.47 -8.05
C THR A 62 -0.56 15.44 -8.01
N ASN A 63 -0.10 15.00 -9.19
CA ASN A 63 1.05 14.09 -9.26
C ASN A 63 2.28 14.67 -8.54
N ASN A 64 2.50 15.98 -8.63
CA ASN A 64 3.60 16.67 -7.94
C ASN A 64 3.48 16.56 -6.41
N ASP A 65 2.27 16.64 -5.88
CA ASP A 65 2.03 16.50 -4.44
C ASP A 65 2.19 15.04 -3.99
N HIS A 66 1.76 14.08 -4.82
CA HIS A 66 2.03 12.65 -4.59
C HIS A 66 3.54 12.37 -4.56
N GLU A 67 4.28 12.84 -5.57
CA GLU A 67 5.73 12.70 -5.63
C GLU A 67 6.43 13.33 -4.43
N ARG A 68 6.00 14.55 -4.05
CA ARG A 68 6.52 15.25 -2.87
C ARG A 68 6.22 14.47 -1.59
N PHE A 69 5.01 13.94 -1.46
CA PHE A 69 4.59 13.12 -0.33
C PHE A 69 5.47 11.87 -0.21
N PHE A 70 5.54 11.04 -1.26
CA PHE A 70 6.35 9.82 -1.25
C PHE A 70 7.84 10.10 -1.07
N ARG A 71 8.37 11.21 -1.62
CA ARG A 71 9.76 11.62 -1.42
C ARG A 71 10.05 11.91 0.04
N LYS A 72 9.18 12.67 0.73
CA LYS A 72 9.32 12.96 2.16
C LYS A 72 9.36 11.66 2.99
N THR A 73 8.43 10.74 2.74
CA THR A 73 8.35 9.48 3.47
C THR A 73 9.58 8.59 3.21
N LYS A 74 10.02 8.47 1.95
CA LYS A 74 11.27 7.75 1.58
C LYS A 74 12.50 8.35 2.25
N THR A 75 12.62 9.67 2.29
CA THR A 75 13.75 10.36 2.94
C THR A 75 13.79 10.05 4.44
N ARG A 76 12.64 10.08 5.12
CA ARG A 76 12.57 9.75 6.57
C ARG A 76 12.89 8.29 6.83
N HIS A 77 12.32 7.37 6.05
CA HIS A 77 12.65 5.95 6.13
C HIS A 77 14.17 5.72 6.03
N ARG A 78 14.82 6.36 5.07
CA ARG A 78 16.29 6.27 4.91
C ARG A 78 17.04 6.85 6.11
N ARG A 79 16.60 7.97 6.68
CA ARG A 79 17.21 8.56 7.88
C ARG A 79 17.07 7.66 9.11
N MET A 80 15.94 6.99 9.27
CA MET A 80 15.68 6.11 10.42
C MET A 80 16.39 4.76 10.31
N THR A 81 16.51 4.20 9.10
CA THR A 81 16.97 2.81 8.90
C THR A 81 18.33 2.69 8.22
N GLY A 82 18.84 3.77 7.62
CA GLY A 82 20.02 3.74 6.74
C GLY A 82 19.78 3.08 5.38
N LEU A 83 18.62 2.45 5.15
CA LEU A 83 18.36 1.65 3.95
C LEU A 83 17.92 2.53 2.78
N ARG A 84 18.56 2.31 1.61
CA ARG A 84 18.17 2.96 0.35
C ARG A 84 16.81 2.46 -0.15
N SER A 85 16.57 1.16 0.01
CA SER A 85 15.33 0.49 -0.40
C SER A 85 14.24 0.67 0.67
N TRP A 86 13.01 0.93 0.21
CA TRP A 86 11.84 1.07 1.07
C TRP A 86 10.84 -0.10 0.92
N ASN A 87 11.08 -1.02 -0.01
CA ASN A 87 10.16 -2.12 -0.31
C ASN A 87 9.88 -3.00 0.91
N GLU A 88 10.92 -3.39 1.65
CA GLU A 88 10.77 -4.23 2.84
C GLU A 88 9.94 -3.53 3.93
N CYS A 89 10.10 -2.21 4.07
CA CYS A 89 9.35 -1.43 5.03
C CYS A 89 7.88 -1.31 4.65
N ILE A 90 7.57 -1.15 3.36
CA ILE A 90 6.19 -1.16 2.86
C ILE A 90 5.56 -2.54 3.07
N ILE A 91 6.25 -3.63 2.74
CA ILE A 91 5.73 -4.98 2.93
C ILE A 91 5.47 -5.26 4.43
N ARG A 92 6.38 -4.80 5.32
CA ARG A 92 6.26 -5.00 6.76
C ARG A 92 5.27 -4.05 7.44
N SER A 93 5.15 -2.82 6.96
CA SER A 93 4.38 -1.77 7.63
C SER A 93 3.08 -1.46 6.90
N GLY A 94 2.86 -2.08 5.76
CA GLY A 94 1.68 -1.91 4.92
C GLY A 94 1.31 -0.45 4.68
N GLU A 95 -0.01 -0.25 4.66
CA GLU A 95 -0.70 1.03 4.59
C GLU A 95 -0.34 2.00 5.72
N PHE A 96 0.09 1.51 6.89
CA PHE A 96 0.37 2.39 8.03
C PHE A 96 1.63 3.23 7.84
N VAL A 97 2.56 2.80 6.99
CA VAL A 97 3.85 3.47 6.79
C VAL A 97 3.69 4.93 6.34
N VAL A 98 2.61 5.23 5.61
CA VAL A 98 2.32 6.58 5.12
C VAL A 98 1.64 7.45 6.17
N PHE A 99 0.99 6.85 7.16
CA PHE A 99 0.25 7.55 8.20
C PHE A 99 1.07 7.87 9.45
N VAL A 100 2.15 7.12 9.72
CA VAL A 100 3.00 7.36 10.91
C VAL A 100 3.45 8.82 10.98
N ASP A 101 3.82 9.39 9.84
CA ASP A 101 4.37 10.74 9.76
C ASP A 101 3.39 11.83 10.19
N ASP A 102 2.15 11.67 9.74
CA ASP A 102 1.06 12.58 10.06
C ASP A 102 0.58 12.36 11.48
N ALA A 103 0.37 11.09 11.87
CA ALA A 103 -0.08 10.71 13.19
C ALA A 103 0.81 11.25 14.32
N LEU A 104 2.14 11.27 14.11
CA LEU A 104 3.12 11.79 15.07
C LEU A 104 3.17 13.33 15.14
N ARG A 105 2.65 14.03 14.13
CA ARG A 105 2.60 15.51 14.09
C ARG A 105 1.31 16.08 14.63
N GLN A 106 0.25 15.28 14.67
CA GLN A 106 -1.02 15.69 15.24
C GLN A 106 -0.87 16.02 16.74
N ASN A 107 -1.60 17.02 17.19
CA ASN A 107 -1.56 17.50 18.58
C ASN A 107 -2.00 16.40 19.57
N ASP A 108 -1.61 16.57 20.83
CA ASP A 108 -2.04 15.72 21.95
C ASP A 108 -1.77 14.22 21.74
N LEU A 109 -0.66 13.87 21.06
CA LEU A 109 -0.28 12.49 20.76
C LEU A 109 -0.39 11.56 21.97
N LEU A 110 0.11 11.98 23.13
CA LEU A 110 0.07 11.17 24.35
C LEU A 110 -1.37 10.90 24.81
N ARG A 111 -2.25 11.91 24.82
CA ARG A 111 -3.66 11.73 25.20
C ARG A 111 -4.38 10.79 24.24
N ARG A 112 -4.09 10.90 22.93
CA ARG A 112 -4.66 10.00 21.92
C ARG A 112 -4.22 8.55 22.13
N LEU A 113 -2.94 8.33 22.41
CA LEU A 113 -2.44 6.99 22.75
C LEU A 113 -3.08 6.47 24.05
N GLN A 114 -3.28 7.33 25.06
CA GLN A 114 -3.95 6.98 26.31
C GLN A 114 -5.44 6.70 26.15
N SER A 115 -6.09 7.25 25.12
CA SER A 115 -7.51 6.99 24.84
C SER A 115 -7.78 5.58 24.32
N VAL A 116 -6.75 4.86 23.87
CA VAL A 116 -6.86 3.49 23.38
C VAL A 116 -6.79 2.52 24.55
N SER A 117 -7.81 1.67 24.72
CA SER A 117 -7.78 0.64 25.75
C SER A 117 -6.66 -0.37 25.50
N TYR A 118 -6.15 -0.96 26.57
CA TYR A 118 -5.12 -2.00 26.47
C TYR A 118 -5.60 -3.22 25.67
N GLU A 119 -6.90 -3.56 25.77
CA GLU A 119 -7.53 -4.64 25.01
C GLU A 119 -7.51 -4.37 23.51
N ALA A 120 -7.94 -3.18 23.08
CA ALA A 120 -7.90 -2.76 21.67
C ALA A 120 -6.47 -2.77 21.12
N PHE A 121 -5.51 -2.28 21.90
CA PHE A 121 -4.09 -2.37 21.54
C PHE A 121 -3.62 -3.82 21.36
N ARG A 122 -3.96 -4.71 22.30
CA ARG A 122 -3.56 -6.12 22.26
C ARG A 122 -4.15 -6.83 21.05
N GLU A 123 -5.44 -6.63 20.76
CA GLU A 123 -6.11 -7.21 19.60
C GLU A 123 -5.44 -6.77 18.30
N GLU A 124 -5.22 -5.46 18.13
CA GLU A 124 -4.58 -4.94 16.92
C GLU A 124 -3.14 -5.41 16.80
N ARG A 125 -2.41 -5.53 17.93
CA ARG A 125 -1.06 -6.10 17.95
C ARG A 125 -1.05 -7.57 17.53
N SER A 126 -2.05 -8.36 17.93
CA SER A 126 -2.20 -9.75 17.51
C SER A 126 -2.49 -9.84 16.01
N ARG A 127 -3.49 -9.09 15.52
CA ARG A 127 -3.81 -8.99 14.09
C ARG A 127 -2.59 -8.63 13.25
N TRP A 128 -1.83 -7.63 13.71
CA TRP A 128 -0.59 -7.20 13.08
C TRP A 128 0.46 -8.32 13.02
N SER A 129 0.66 -9.04 14.12
CA SER A 129 1.64 -10.12 14.21
C SER A 129 1.28 -11.27 13.27
N ASN A 130 0.00 -11.66 13.22
CA ASN A 130 -0.51 -12.69 12.31
C ASN A 130 -0.30 -12.28 10.84
N ARG A 131 -0.59 -11.03 10.51
CA ARG A 131 -0.36 -10.48 9.16
C ARG A 131 1.10 -10.56 8.73
N LEU A 132 2.03 -10.38 9.67
CA LEU A 132 3.46 -10.40 9.40
C LEU A 132 4.09 -11.79 9.45
N GLU A 133 3.36 -12.80 9.90
CA GLU A 133 3.91 -14.13 10.15
C GLU A 133 4.52 -14.73 8.88
N GLU A 134 3.77 -14.77 7.78
CA GLU A 134 4.23 -15.33 6.50
C GLU A 134 5.40 -14.55 5.90
N THR A 135 5.35 -13.22 5.96
CA THR A 135 6.46 -12.37 5.51
C THR A 135 7.71 -12.64 6.35
N THR A 136 7.55 -12.84 7.65
CA THR A 136 8.64 -13.14 8.57
C THR A 136 9.24 -14.51 8.29
N LYS A 137 8.42 -15.54 8.07
CA LYS A 137 8.86 -16.88 7.64
C LYS A 137 9.67 -16.82 6.34
N ARG A 138 9.12 -16.17 5.30
CA ARG A 138 9.80 -15.96 4.01
C ARG A 138 11.13 -15.23 4.18
N ARG A 139 11.18 -14.19 5.01
CA ARG A 139 12.42 -13.46 5.30
C ARG A 139 13.45 -14.34 6.00
N ARG A 140 13.05 -15.13 7.00
CA ARG A 140 13.94 -16.05 7.72
C ARG A 140 14.50 -17.12 6.77
N PHE A 141 13.65 -17.74 5.97
CA PHE A 141 14.06 -18.69 4.93
C PHE A 141 15.04 -18.06 3.93
N ARG A 142 14.75 -16.87 3.40
CA ARG A 142 15.66 -16.18 2.45
C ARG A 142 17.02 -15.79 3.06
N ARG A 143 17.09 -15.64 4.39
CA ARG A 143 18.34 -15.30 5.08
C ARG A 143 19.25 -16.51 5.23
N ASP A 144 18.68 -17.65 5.60
CA ASP A 144 19.41 -18.92 5.77
C ASP A 144 18.42 -20.09 5.57
N PRO A 145 18.31 -20.60 4.33
CA PRO A 145 17.38 -21.67 4.01
C PRO A 145 17.67 -22.95 4.79
N GLN A 146 18.95 -23.30 4.93
CA GLN A 146 19.38 -24.55 5.55
C GLN A 146 18.99 -24.59 7.02
N LYS A 147 19.34 -23.53 7.77
CA LYS A 147 19.00 -23.41 9.18
C LYS A 147 17.48 -23.35 9.39
N TYR A 148 16.77 -22.62 8.54
CA TYR A 148 15.32 -22.51 8.64
C TYR A 148 14.62 -23.87 8.47
N LEU A 149 15.05 -24.66 7.49
CA LEU A 149 14.50 -26.00 7.26
C LEU A 149 14.82 -26.93 8.42
N GLN A 150 16.07 -26.97 8.89
CA GLN A 150 16.47 -27.77 10.05
C GLN A 150 15.63 -27.43 11.30
N GLU A 151 15.47 -26.14 11.62
CA GLU A 151 14.63 -25.71 12.76
C GLU A 151 13.16 -26.12 12.60
N THR A 152 12.67 -26.15 11.35
CA THR A 152 11.29 -26.54 11.04
C THR A 152 11.11 -28.05 11.16
N GLU A 153 12.05 -28.84 10.63
CA GLU A 153 12.10 -30.29 10.74
C GLU A 153 12.21 -30.73 12.20
N SER A 154 13.13 -30.15 12.99
CA SER A 154 13.26 -30.49 14.41
C SER A 154 11.98 -30.23 15.22
N LYS A 155 11.27 -29.13 14.93
CA LYS A 155 9.96 -28.86 15.55
C LYS A 155 8.92 -29.90 15.17
N TYR A 156 8.92 -30.33 13.91
CA TYR A 156 8.00 -31.35 13.44
C TYR A 156 8.29 -32.71 14.07
N CYS A 157 9.55 -33.14 14.08
CA CYS A 157 10.02 -34.37 14.74
C CYS A 157 9.64 -34.41 16.22
N ALA A 158 9.83 -33.30 16.95
CA ALA A 158 9.41 -33.17 18.35
C ALA A 158 7.89 -33.30 18.55
N LEU A 159 7.08 -32.81 17.61
CA LEU A 159 5.60 -32.93 17.67
C LEU A 159 5.12 -34.36 17.41
N ILE A 160 5.85 -35.13 16.61
CA ILE A 160 5.50 -36.52 16.27
C ILE A 160 6.22 -37.57 17.14
N GLY A 161 6.99 -37.13 18.15
CA GLY A 161 7.69 -38.02 19.08
C GLY A 161 8.88 -38.77 18.49
N GLN A 162 9.41 -38.31 17.35
CA GLN A 162 10.66 -38.80 16.79
C GLN A 162 11.77 -37.86 17.27
N SER A 163 12.60 -38.30 18.22
CA SER A 163 13.83 -37.58 18.60
C SER A 163 15.03 -38.19 17.89
#